data_AF-A0A2S3I5G0-F1
#
_entry.id   AF-A0A2S3I5G0-F1
#
_cell.length_a   1.000
_cell.length_b   1.000
_cell.length_c   1.000
_cell.angle_alpha   90.00
_cell.angle_beta   90.00
_cell.angle_gamma   90.00
#
_symmetry.space_group_name_H-M   'P 1'
#
loop_
_entity.id
_entity.type
_entity.pdbx_description
1 polymer ?
#
loop_
_entity_poly.entity_id
_entity_poly.type
_entity_poly.pdbx_seq_one_letter_code
_entity_poly.pdbx_strand_id
1 'polypeptide(L)'
;MADYNRYGHSYGGGYSSHTPPPSAPPAPVPTTSAPPPSSYGYGGYPSAYPPPPPQAAGGFGYGFVPVAFPPGTHPDVERAFRAADRDCSGAIDEHELQGALSTAYHRFSIRTVRLLTFLFNDPASSSPSRMGPAQFVSLWNCLGQWRGIFDRYDRDRSGKIDSRELTEALRSLGYAVPPSVIELLIANYNNGVPRNGALDFDNFVECGMIVKGLTEKFKEKDTRYTGSATLTYDGFLSMVIPFIVP
;
A
#
# COMPACT_ATOMS: atom_id res chain seq x y z
N MET A 1 23.35 43.26 -35.08
CA MET A 1 24.78 43.12 -34.77
C MET A 1 24.89 42.87 -33.27
N ALA A 2 25.11 41.63 -32.81
CA ALA A 2 26.44 41.01 -32.53
C ALA A 2 27.19 41.84 -31.46
N ASP A 3 27.65 41.32 -30.31
CA ASP A 3 28.36 40.06 -29.98
C ASP A 3 27.95 39.56 -28.56
N TYR A 4 27.82 38.26 -28.22
CA TYR A 4 28.71 37.08 -28.18
C TYR A 4 29.77 37.03 -27.03
N ASN A 5 29.45 36.17 -26.04
CA ASN A 5 30.29 35.27 -25.22
C ASN A 5 31.47 35.76 -24.33
N ARG A 6 31.33 35.51 -23.02
CA ARG A 6 32.20 34.69 -22.10
C ARG A 6 31.70 34.95 -20.67
N TYR A 7 31.38 33.98 -19.83
CA TYR A 7 32.25 32.93 -19.28
C TYR A 7 31.46 31.65 -18.95
N GLY A 8 32.08 30.50 -19.20
CA GLY A 8 31.62 29.20 -18.73
C GLY A 8 32.36 28.76 -17.47
N HIS A 9 31.72 27.90 -16.67
CA HIS A 9 32.21 26.92 -15.69
C HIS A 9 30.94 26.41 -14.96
N SER A 10 30.73 25.17 -14.54
CA SER A 10 31.40 23.87 -14.62
C SER A 10 30.29 22.86 -14.29
N TYR A 11 30.20 21.75 -15.03
CA TYR A 11 29.24 20.67 -14.76
C TYR A 11 29.62 19.96 -13.45
N GLY A 12 28.81 20.15 -12.41
CA GLY A 12 28.82 19.32 -11.21
C GLY A 12 27.67 18.32 -11.28
N GLY A 13 27.98 17.08 -11.66
CA GLY A 13 27.04 15.97 -11.58
C GLY A 13 26.76 15.61 -10.13
N GLY A 14 25.63 16.10 -9.61
CA GLY A 14 25.06 15.65 -8.34
C GLY A 14 24.20 14.42 -8.60
N TYR A 15 24.71 13.23 -8.29
CA TYR A 15 23.87 12.06 -8.08
C TYR A 15 23.01 12.33 -6.83
N SER A 16 21.81 12.85 -7.02
CA SER A 16 20.80 12.89 -5.96
C SER A 16 20.39 11.45 -5.66
N SER A 17 21.02 10.85 -4.65
CA SER A 17 20.56 9.62 -4.03
C SER A 17 19.21 9.89 -3.37
N HIS A 18 18.13 9.69 -4.13
CA HIS A 18 16.78 9.78 -3.62
C HIS A 18 16.50 8.57 -2.74
N THR A 19 16.62 8.76 -1.43
CA THR A 19 16.04 7.86 -0.44
C THR A 19 14.51 7.92 -0.59
N PRO A 20 13.81 6.77 -0.65
CA PRO A 20 12.36 6.78 -0.60
C PRO A 20 11.90 7.41 0.74
N PRO A 21 10.73 8.08 0.78
CA PRO A 21 10.17 8.53 2.04
C PRO A 21 9.95 7.33 2.97
N PRO A 22 10.38 7.41 4.24
CA PRO A 22 10.24 6.30 5.18
C PRO A 22 8.76 6.16 5.53
N SER A 23 8.16 4.97 5.31
CA SER A 23 6.87 4.46 5.84
C SER A 23 5.87 3.89 4.82
N ALA A 24 6.11 3.96 3.50
CA ALA A 24 5.33 3.19 2.51
C ALA A 24 6.16 2.02 1.95
N PRO A 25 5.56 0.86 1.60
CA PRO A 25 6.28 -0.18 0.88
C PRO A 25 6.89 0.37 -0.40
N PRO A 26 8.18 0.11 -0.67
CA PRO A 26 8.77 0.47 -1.96
C PRO A 26 8.04 -0.29 -3.08
N ALA A 27 8.01 0.30 -4.29
CA ALA A 27 7.45 -0.37 -5.45
C ALA A 27 8.11 -1.76 -5.64
N PRO A 28 7.35 -2.79 -6.01
CA PRO A 28 7.93 -4.11 -6.27
C PRO A 28 8.95 -4.02 -7.41
N VAL A 29 10.20 -4.34 -7.11
CA VAL A 29 11.29 -4.41 -8.10
C VAL A 29 11.09 -5.64 -9.00
N PRO A 30 11.22 -5.51 -10.34
CA PRO A 30 11.19 -6.66 -11.24
C PRO A 30 12.41 -7.55 -10.96
N THR A 31 12.17 -8.78 -10.52
CA THR A 31 13.20 -9.78 -10.25
C THR A 31 13.74 -10.35 -11.57
N THR A 32 14.66 -9.64 -12.21
CA THR A 32 15.60 -10.26 -13.16
C THR A 32 16.90 -10.56 -12.43
N SER A 33 16.95 -11.70 -11.75
CA SER A 33 18.21 -12.25 -11.26
C SER A 33 18.24 -13.75 -11.55
N ALA A 34 18.99 -14.09 -12.59
CA ALA A 34 19.44 -15.45 -12.87
C ALA A 34 20.25 -16.01 -11.67
N PRO A 35 20.23 -17.32 -11.41
CA PRO A 35 21.00 -17.92 -10.33
C PRO A 35 22.51 -17.87 -10.63
N PRO A 36 23.39 -17.69 -9.63
CA PRO A 36 24.83 -17.78 -9.84
C PRO A 36 25.26 -19.25 -10.05
N PRO A 37 26.35 -19.52 -10.79
CA PRO A 37 26.79 -20.87 -11.09
C PRO A 37 27.52 -21.51 -9.90
N SER A 38 27.20 -22.77 -9.64
CA SER A 38 27.78 -23.62 -8.61
C SER A 38 29.22 -24.02 -8.95
N SER A 39 30.19 -23.71 -8.09
CA SER A 39 31.55 -24.23 -8.18
C SER A 39 31.76 -25.41 -7.22
N TYR A 40 32.12 -26.55 -7.79
CA TYR A 40 32.52 -27.79 -7.10
C TYR A 40 33.82 -27.61 -6.29
N GLY A 41 33.88 -28.21 -5.10
CA GLY A 41 35.11 -28.36 -4.30
C GLY A 41 34.98 -29.56 -3.35
N TYR A 42 36.03 -30.37 -3.27
CA TYR A 42 36.04 -31.80 -2.96
C TYR A 42 36.57 -32.09 -1.53
N GLY A 43 35.94 -33.04 -0.82
CA GLY A 43 36.62 -34.03 0.04
C GLY A 43 36.82 -33.77 1.55
N GLY A 44 36.40 -34.74 2.39
CA GLY A 44 36.93 -34.93 3.77
C GLY A 44 35.99 -35.60 4.79
N TYR A 45 36.11 -36.94 4.92
CA TYR A 45 35.49 -37.98 5.79
C TYR A 45 34.96 -37.68 7.23
N PRO A 46 34.14 -38.61 7.81
CA PRO A 46 33.08 -38.32 8.78
C PRO A 46 33.45 -38.64 10.25
N SER A 47 32.69 -38.09 11.19
CA SER A 47 32.59 -38.64 12.54
C SER A 47 31.20 -38.43 13.12
N ALA A 48 30.65 -39.52 13.66
CA ALA A 48 29.26 -39.69 14.06
C ALA A 48 29.03 -39.24 15.50
N TYR A 49 28.08 -38.30 15.68
CA TYR A 49 27.29 -38.16 16.91
C TYR A 49 25.89 -37.67 16.52
N PRO A 50 24.79 -38.28 17.01
CA PRO A 50 23.46 -37.73 16.83
C PRO A 50 23.29 -36.46 17.68
N PRO A 51 22.65 -35.39 17.17
CA PRO A 51 22.33 -34.22 17.99
C PRO A 51 21.27 -34.58 19.06
N PRO A 52 21.36 -34.02 20.28
CA PRO A 52 20.33 -34.23 21.30
C PRO A 52 19.00 -33.57 20.87
N PRO A 53 17.85 -34.07 21.35
CA PRO A 53 16.55 -33.49 21.02
C PRO A 53 16.47 -32.05 21.53
N PRO A 54 15.77 -31.14 20.82
CA PRO A 54 15.63 -29.76 21.27
C PRO A 54 14.88 -29.74 22.60
N GLN A 55 15.61 -29.42 23.67
CA GLN A 55 15.00 -29.07 24.95
C GLN A 55 14.15 -27.83 24.72
N ALA A 56 12.85 -27.96 24.99
CA ALA A 56 11.94 -26.85 25.12
C ALA A 56 12.47 -25.95 26.24
N ALA A 57 13.20 -24.90 25.86
CA ALA A 57 13.59 -23.83 26.74
C ALA A 57 12.33 -23.04 27.09
N GLY A 58 11.69 -23.43 28.19
CA GLY A 58 10.73 -22.61 28.91
C GLY A 58 11.44 -21.35 29.38
N GLY A 59 11.33 -20.28 28.58
CA GLY A 59 11.75 -18.94 28.93
C GLY A 59 10.54 -18.10 29.27
N PHE A 60 10.32 -17.86 30.56
CA PHE A 60 9.42 -16.82 31.04
C PHE A 60 10.01 -15.45 30.66
N GLY A 61 9.32 -14.68 29.84
CA GLY A 61 9.76 -13.34 29.44
C GLY A 61 8.68 -12.56 28.70
N TYR A 62 8.06 -11.60 29.40
CA TYR A 62 7.37 -10.41 28.93
C TYR A 62 6.68 -10.45 27.54
N GLY A 63 5.36 -10.59 27.55
CA GLY A 63 4.44 -9.88 26.63
C GLY A 63 4.42 -10.24 25.15
N PHE A 64 5.33 -11.08 24.63
CA PHE A 64 5.36 -11.38 23.20
C PHE A 64 4.34 -12.46 22.85
N VAL A 65 3.18 -12.07 22.34
CA VAL A 65 2.21 -13.02 21.76
C VAL A 65 2.86 -13.62 20.50
N PRO A 66 2.97 -14.96 20.35
CA PRO A 66 3.52 -15.55 19.13
C PRO A 66 2.62 -15.21 17.94
N VAL A 67 3.05 -14.26 17.11
CA VAL A 67 2.33 -13.84 15.92
C VAL A 67 2.70 -14.74 14.74
N ALA A 68 1.72 -15.43 14.16
CA ALA A 68 1.91 -16.29 12.99
C ALA A 68 1.58 -15.54 11.70
N PHE A 69 2.50 -15.55 10.73
CA PHE A 69 2.31 -14.97 9.40
C PHE A 69 1.94 -16.04 8.37
N PRO A 70 1.21 -15.68 7.30
CA PRO A 70 0.97 -16.59 6.18
C PRO A 70 2.28 -17.13 5.58
N PRO A 71 2.33 -18.40 5.13
CA PRO A 71 3.52 -18.95 4.48
C PRO A 71 3.97 -18.11 3.27
N GLY A 72 5.27 -17.87 3.16
CA GLY A 72 5.84 -17.07 2.06
C GLY A 72 5.76 -15.55 2.25
N THR A 73 5.35 -15.06 3.43
CA THR A 73 5.42 -13.63 3.77
C THR A 73 6.86 -13.14 3.69
N HIS A 74 7.08 -12.02 2.99
CA HIS A 74 8.42 -11.44 2.86
C HIS A 74 8.90 -10.86 4.20
N PRO A 75 10.17 -11.04 4.60
CA PRO A 75 10.67 -10.61 5.92
C PRO A 75 10.51 -9.11 6.20
N ASP A 76 10.53 -8.28 5.15
CA ASP A 76 10.28 -6.84 5.29
C ASP A 76 8.84 -6.53 5.72
N VAL A 77 7.87 -7.34 5.29
CA VAL A 77 6.46 -7.17 5.68
C VAL A 77 6.26 -7.58 7.12
N GLU A 78 6.89 -8.67 7.56
CA GLU A 78 6.87 -9.04 8.98
C GLU A 78 7.55 -7.98 9.86
N ARG A 79 8.66 -7.42 9.40
CA ARG A 79 9.36 -6.33 10.11
C ARG A 79 8.47 -5.08 10.18
N ALA A 80 7.78 -4.74 9.09
CA ALA A 80 6.83 -3.63 9.07
C ALA A 80 5.66 -3.86 10.04
N PHE A 81 5.10 -5.08 10.08
CA PHE A 81 4.06 -5.43 11.05
C PHE A 81 4.54 -5.23 12.48
N ARG A 82 5.70 -5.81 12.84
CA ARG A 82 6.26 -5.70 14.19
C ARG A 82 6.64 -4.27 14.57
N ALA A 83 6.98 -3.42 13.60
CA ALA A 83 7.25 -2.00 13.83
C ALA A 83 5.96 -1.17 13.98
N ALA A 84 4.87 -1.62 13.37
CA ALA A 84 3.55 -0.99 13.45
C ALA A 84 2.83 -1.35 14.76
N ASP A 85 2.88 -2.61 15.17
CA ASP A 85 2.34 -3.15 16.43
C ASP A 85 3.20 -2.68 17.62
N ARG A 86 2.92 -1.46 18.10
CA ARG A 86 3.74 -0.77 19.11
C ARG A 86 3.48 -1.32 20.50
N ASP A 87 2.27 -1.78 20.75
CA ASP A 87 1.90 -2.37 22.03
C ASP A 87 2.19 -3.88 22.11
N CYS A 88 2.67 -4.49 21.02
CA CYS A 88 3.00 -5.92 20.90
C CYS A 88 1.81 -6.83 21.22
N SER A 89 0.60 -6.37 20.94
CA SER A 89 -0.62 -7.11 21.19
C SER A 89 -0.90 -8.20 20.15
N GLY A 90 -0.16 -8.21 19.04
CA GLY A 90 -0.32 -9.15 17.94
C GLY A 90 -1.39 -8.76 16.93
N ALA A 91 -1.98 -7.56 17.06
CA ALA A 91 -2.94 -7.02 16.10
C ALA A 91 -2.87 -5.49 16.05
N ILE A 92 -2.85 -4.94 14.84
CA ILE A 92 -2.65 -3.52 14.58
C ILE A 92 -3.98 -2.76 14.70
N ASP A 93 -4.03 -1.71 15.51
CA ASP A 93 -5.17 -0.79 15.59
C ASP A 93 -5.09 0.40 14.60
N GLU A 94 -6.11 1.27 14.58
CA GLU A 94 -6.15 2.42 13.66
C GLU A 94 -5.03 3.44 13.90
N HIS A 95 -4.58 3.64 15.14
CA HIS A 95 -3.53 4.60 15.47
C HIS A 95 -2.14 4.05 15.13
N GLU A 96 -1.95 2.75 15.33
CA GLU A 96 -0.77 2.01 14.94
C GLU A 96 -0.64 1.99 13.41
N LEU A 97 -1.71 1.66 12.69
CA LEU A 97 -1.72 1.68 11.23
C LEU A 97 -1.52 3.10 10.68
N GLN A 98 -2.22 4.10 11.24
CA GLN A 98 -1.98 5.50 10.86
C GLN A 98 -0.52 5.87 11.06
N GLY A 99 0.05 5.51 12.21
CA GLY A 99 1.44 5.77 12.55
C GLY A 99 2.42 5.08 11.61
N ALA A 100 2.13 3.84 11.21
CA ALA A 100 2.95 3.04 10.31
C ALA A 100 2.93 3.57 8.87
N LEU A 101 1.84 4.19 8.43
CA LEU A 101 1.70 4.79 7.10
C LEU A 101 2.13 6.27 7.06
N SER A 102 2.27 6.90 8.23
CA SER A 102 2.70 8.30 8.34
C SER A 102 4.22 8.42 8.25
N THR A 103 4.69 9.56 7.76
CA THR A 103 6.11 9.95 7.79
C THR A 103 6.33 11.06 8.83
N ALA A 104 7.58 11.46 9.07
CA ALA A 104 7.91 12.53 10.02
C ALA A 104 7.25 13.89 9.69
N TYR A 105 6.93 14.13 8.43
CA TYR A 105 6.41 15.42 7.94
C TYR A 105 5.00 15.34 7.36
N HIS A 106 4.42 14.13 7.32
CA HIS A 106 3.14 13.89 6.68
C HIS A 106 2.37 12.82 7.43
N ARG A 107 1.18 13.17 7.92
CA ARG A 107 0.34 12.29 8.72
C ARG A 107 -0.75 11.70 7.85
N PHE A 108 -0.80 10.37 7.78
CA PHE A 108 -1.74 9.65 6.95
C PHE A 108 -3.19 9.90 7.40
N SER A 109 -4.12 10.08 6.46
CA SER A 109 -5.52 10.37 6.78
C SER A 109 -6.16 9.22 7.57
N ILE A 110 -6.69 9.54 8.77
CA ILE A 110 -7.37 8.54 9.61
C ILE A 110 -8.62 7.98 8.92
N ARG A 111 -9.26 8.78 8.05
CA ARG A 111 -10.42 8.34 7.27
C ARG A 111 -10.02 7.23 6.30
N THR A 112 -8.87 7.39 5.63
CA THR A 112 -8.31 6.35 4.77
C THR A 112 -7.94 5.11 5.59
N VAL A 113 -7.32 5.28 6.78
CA VAL A 113 -6.98 4.14 7.65
C VAL A 113 -8.20 3.31 8.01
N ARG A 114 -9.29 3.94 8.45
CA ARG A 114 -10.52 3.22 8.80
C ARG A 114 -11.12 2.50 7.61
N LEU A 115 -11.12 3.13 6.43
CA LEU A 115 -11.54 2.48 5.19
C LEU A 115 -10.67 1.25 4.88
N LEU A 116 -9.34 1.37 4.99
CA LEU A 116 -8.42 0.25 4.74
C LEU A 116 -8.64 -0.89 5.74
N THR A 117 -8.81 -0.56 7.03
CA THR A 117 -9.15 -1.55 8.05
C THR A 117 -10.46 -2.25 7.71
N PHE A 118 -11.51 -1.50 7.35
CA PHE A 118 -12.79 -2.07 6.95
C PHE A 118 -12.68 -2.99 5.71
N LEU A 119 -11.93 -2.59 4.68
CA LEU A 119 -11.82 -3.33 3.43
C LEU A 119 -10.99 -4.61 3.52
N PHE A 120 -9.99 -4.64 4.41
CA PHE A 120 -9.07 -5.77 4.55
C PHE A 120 -9.36 -6.65 5.77
N ASN A 121 -10.25 -6.23 6.65
CA ASN A 121 -10.66 -7.09 7.77
C ASN A 121 -11.70 -8.12 7.34
N ASP A 122 -11.72 -9.25 8.06
CA ASP A 122 -12.71 -10.29 7.86
C ASP A 122 -14.05 -9.82 8.45
N PRO A 123 -15.16 -9.79 7.68
CA PRO A 123 -16.48 -9.43 8.20
C PRO A 123 -16.97 -10.36 9.32
N ALA A 124 -16.41 -11.57 9.45
CA ALA A 124 -16.72 -12.50 10.54
C ALA A 124 -15.82 -12.33 11.77
N SER A 125 -14.84 -11.41 11.74
CA SER A 125 -13.92 -11.16 12.85
C SER A 125 -14.65 -10.53 14.04
N SER A 126 -14.36 -11.04 15.25
CA SER A 126 -14.84 -10.45 16.50
C SER A 126 -14.20 -9.09 16.82
N SER A 127 -13.17 -8.68 16.08
CA SER A 127 -12.48 -7.41 16.23
C SER A 127 -12.40 -6.66 14.89
N PRO A 128 -13.50 -6.02 14.43
CA PRO A 128 -13.57 -5.33 13.14
C PRO A 128 -12.60 -4.15 13.02
N SER A 129 -12.13 -3.62 14.14
CA SER A 129 -11.21 -2.47 14.21
C SER A 129 -9.74 -2.85 14.41
N ARG A 130 -9.40 -4.15 14.41
CA ARG A 130 -8.03 -4.61 14.60
C ARG A 130 -7.60 -5.56 13.49
N MET A 131 -6.40 -5.34 12.97
CA MET A 131 -5.85 -6.05 11.83
C MET A 131 -4.81 -7.08 12.26
N GLY A 132 -5.09 -8.35 12.01
CA GLY A 132 -4.12 -9.42 12.21
C GLY A 132 -3.04 -9.47 11.11
N PRO A 133 -2.05 -10.37 11.26
CA PRO A 133 -0.92 -10.47 10.34
C PRO A 133 -1.31 -10.76 8.89
N ALA A 134 -2.27 -11.68 8.69
CA ALA A 134 -2.72 -12.06 7.35
C ALA A 134 -3.39 -10.90 6.61
N GLN A 135 -4.22 -10.14 7.33
CA GLN A 135 -4.88 -8.95 6.81
C GLN A 135 -3.85 -7.85 6.51
N PHE A 136 -2.87 -7.65 7.41
CA PHE A 136 -1.81 -6.66 7.19
C PHE A 136 -0.93 -6.99 5.99
N VAL A 137 -0.56 -8.25 5.79
CA VAL A 137 0.20 -8.68 4.60
C VAL A 137 -0.56 -8.33 3.32
N SER A 138 -1.87 -8.58 3.31
CA SER A 138 -2.73 -8.26 2.16
C SER A 138 -2.81 -6.75 1.91
N LEU A 139 -3.01 -5.97 2.97
CA LEU A 139 -3.02 -4.50 2.91
C LEU A 139 -1.68 -3.96 2.41
N TRP A 140 -0.57 -4.40 2.99
CA TRP A 140 0.78 -3.92 2.69
C TRP A 140 1.14 -4.16 1.23
N ASN A 141 0.84 -5.35 0.70
CA ASN A 141 1.03 -5.65 -0.72
C ASN A 141 0.16 -4.77 -1.62
N CYS A 142 -1.09 -4.52 -1.23
CA CYS A 142 -1.98 -3.62 -1.98
C CYS A 142 -1.44 -2.18 -2.00
N LEU A 143 -1.00 -1.65 -0.86
CA LEU A 143 -0.39 -0.32 -0.78
C LEU A 143 0.89 -0.22 -1.62
N GLY A 144 1.70 -1.28 -1.68
CA GLY A 144 2.89 -1.34 -2.52
C GLY A 144 2.55 -1.27 -4.01
N GLN A 145 1.45 -1.91 -4.43
CA GLN A 145 0.93 -1.79 -5.80
C GLN A 145 0.46 -0.36 -6.09
N TRP A 146 -0.30 0.26 -5.19
CA TRP A 146 -0.74 1.65 -5.33
C TRP A 146 0.44 2.63 -5.38
N ARG A 147 1.49 2.42 -4.58
CA ARG A 147 2.74 3.20 -4.64
C ARG A 147 3.40 3.09 -6.00
N GLY A 148 3.57 1.87 -6.52
CA GLY A 148 4.15 1.65 -7.84
C GLY A 148 3.34 2.27 -8.98
N ILE A 149 2.01 2.39 -8.82
CA ILE A 149 1.13 3.08 -9.77
C ILE A 149 1.30 4.58 -9.65
N PHE A 150 1.27 5.13 -8.43
CA PHE A 150 1.50 6.56 -8.19
C PHE A 150 2.82 6.99 -8.83
N ASP A 151 3.93 6.28 -8.54
CA ASP A 151 5.26 6.59 -9.09
C ASP A 151 5.32 6.51 -10.61
N ARG A 152 4.49 5.67 -11.22
CA ARG A 152 4.43 5.50 -12.67
C ARG A 152 3.64 6.62 -13.35
N TYR A 153 2.57 7.09 -12.71
CA TYR A 153 1.62 8.02 -13.31
C TYR A 153 1.84 9.48 -12.91
N ASP A 154 2.58 9.76 -11.82
CA ASP A 154 3.16 11.08 -11.52
C ASP A 154 4.32 11.35 -12.51
N ARG A 155 3.97 11.68 -13.75
CA ARG A 155 4.92 11.74 -14.86
C ARG A 155 5.82 12.96 -14.78
N ASP A 156 5.24 14.06 -14.32
CA ASP A 156 5.95 15.30 -14.13
C ASP A 156 6.77 15.31 -12.81
N ARG A 157 6.63 14.26 -11.98
CA ARG A 157 7.30 14.11 -10.68
C ARG A 157 6.98 15.26 -9.75
N SER A 158 5.76 15.78 -9.84
CA SER A 158 5.26 16.82 -8.96
C SER A 158 5.02 16.31 -7.54
N GLY A 159 5.00 14.99 -7.33
CA GLY A 159 4.57 14.37 -6.09
C GLY A 159 3.05 14.39 -5.91
N LYS A 160 2.30 14.63 -6.99
CA LYS A 160 0.84 14.67 -7.03
C LYS A 160 0.31 14.03 -8.31
N ILE A 161 -0.96 13.65 -8.31
CA ILE A 161 -1.65 13.05 -9.45
C ILE A 161 -2.78 13.97 -9.90
N ASP A 162 -2.68 14.52 -11.10
CA ASP A 162 -3.74 15.34 -11.68
C ASP A 162 -4.91 14.51 -12.24
N SER A 163 -5.95 15.18 -12.75
CA SER A 163 -7.14 14.52 -13.33
C SER A 163 -6.82 13.58 -14.51
N ARG A 164 -5.86 13.96 -15.37
CA ARG A 164 -5.47 13.15 -16.53
C ARG A 164 -4.69 11.92 -16.08
N GLU A 165 -3.74 12.10 -15.17
CA GLU A 165 -2.94 11.04 -14.59
C GLU A 165 -3.81 10.06 -13.79
N LEU A 166 -4.79 10.56 -13.01
CA LEU A 166 -5.75 9.73 -12.29
C LEU A 166 -6.59 8.87 -13.24
N THR A 167 -7.07 9.46 -14.33
CA THR A 167 -7.86 8.75 -15.34
C THR A 167 -7.07 7.59 -15.93
N GLU A 168 -5.81 7.83 -16.28
CA GLU A 168 -4.95 6.80 -16.87
C GLU A 168 -4.53 5.72 -15.85
N ALA A 169 -4.24 6.13 -14.61
CA ALA A 169 -3.92 5.22 -13.52
C ALA A 169 -5.08 4.24 -13.25
N LEU A 170 -6.29 4.76 -13.05
CA LEU A 170 -7.49 3.94 -12.81
C LEU A 170 -7.83 3.05 -14.00
N ARG A 171 -7.66 3.56 -15.24
CA ARG A 171 -7.85 2.74 -16.44
C ARG A 171 -6.86 1.58 -16.50
N SER A 172 -5.60 1.80 -16.10
CA SER A 172 -4.58 0.75 -16.09
C SER A 172 -4.80 -0.33 -15.04
N LEU A 173 -5.55 0.02 -13.99
CA LEU A 173 -6.06 -0.92 -12.98
C LEU A 173 -7.32 -1.67 -13.45
N GLY A 174 -7.83 -1.38 -14.65
CA GLY A 174 -9.04 -2.00 -15.20
C GLY A 174 -10.34 -1.31 -14.77
N TYR A 175 -10.27 -0.09 -14.22
CA TYR A 175 -11.44 0.69 -13.84
C TYR A 175 -11.76 1.75 -14.89
N ALA A 176 -12.87 1.57 -15.59
CA ALA A 176 -13.40 2.54 -16.55
C ALA A 176 -14.28 3.57 -15.83
N VAL A 177 -13.65 4.52 -15.13
CA VAL A 177 -14.36 5.55 -14.37
C VAL A 177 -14.81 6.69 -15.31
N PRO A 178 -16.10 7.09 -15.30
CA PRO A 178 -16.57 8.19 -16.14
C PRO A 178 -15.88 9.53 -15.81
N PRO A 179 -15.64 10.42 -16.80
CA PRO A 179 -15.00 11.71 -16.57
C PRO A 179 -15.67 12.56 -15.50
N SER A 180 -17.01 12.57 -15.44
CA SER A 180 -17.77 13.29 -14.42
C SER A 180 -17.48 12.79 -13.00
N VAL A 181 -17.18 11.50 -12.84
CA VAL A 181 -16.81 10.91 -11.55
C VAL A 181 -15.36 11.26 -11.20
N ILE A 182 -14.45 11.30 -12.18
CA ILE A 182 -13.07 11.77 -11.97
C ILE A 182 -13.05 13.22 -11.46
N GLU A 183 -13.82 14.10 -12.09
CA GLU A 183 -13.93 15.50 -11.66
C GLU A 183 -14.46 15.62 -10.23
N LEU A 184 -15.46 14.80 -9.87
CA LEU A 184 -16.00 14.72 -8.52
C LEU A 184 -14.96 14.23 -7.51
N LEU A 185 -14.15 13.22 -7.85
CA LEU A 185 -13.07 12.75 -6.99
C LEU A 185 -12.05 13.86 -6.77
N ILE A 186 -11.52 14.47 -7.83
CA ILE A 186 -10.56 15.57 -7.69
C ILE A 186 -11.15 16.71 -6.85
N ALA A 187 -12.40 17.12 -7.10
CA ALA A 187 -13.03 18.21 -6.37
C ALA A 187 -13.17 17.93 -4.85
N ASN A 188 -13.48 16.70 -4.46
CA ASN A 188 -13.66 16.33 -3.05
C ASN A 188 -12.33 16.24 -2.28
N TYR A 189 -11.22 15.96 -2.96
CA TYR A 189 -9.92 15.73 -2.32
C TYR A 189 -8.89 16.84 -2.58
N ASN A 190 -9.26 17.89 -3.32
CA ASN A 190 -8.36 18.99 -3.63
C ASN A 190 -8.22 20.06 -2.52
N ASN A 191 -8.56 19.74 -1.27
CA ASN A 191 -8.38 20.61 -0.10
C ASN A 191 -8.83 22.09 -0.29
N GLY A 192 -9.87 22.33 -1.09
CA GLY A 192 -10.41 23.68 -1.35
C GLY A 192 -9.67 24.50 -2.42
N VAL A 193 -8.73 23.95 -3.18
CA VAL A 193 -8.06 24.67 -4.28
C VAL A 193 -8.99 24.71 -5.50
N PRO A 194 -9.41 25.88 -6.03
CA PRO A 194 -10.50 25.92 -7.02
C PRO A 194 -10.11 25.56 -8.46
N ARG A 195 -8.81 25.43 -8.78
CA ARG A 195 -8.30 25.16 -10.14
C ARG A 195 -6.98 24.39 -10.05
N ASN A 196 -6.79 23.39 -10.91
CA ASN A 196 -5.63 22.47 -10.94
C ASN A 196 -5.57 21.52 -9.74
N GLY A 197 -6.65 20.77 -9.52
CA GLY A 197 -6.63 19.77 -8.46
C GLY A 197 -5.72 18.59 -8.76
N ALA A 198 -4.88 18.26 -7.80
CA ALA A 198 -3.97 17.13 -7.86
C ALA A 198 -3.92 16.46 -6.49
N LEU A 199 -3.99 15.14 -6.50
CA LEU A 199 -4.04 14.32 -5.30
C LEU A 199 -2.61 14.03 -4.83
N ASP A 200 -2.30 14.32 -3.58
CA ASP A 200 -1.14 13.69 -2.95
C ASP A 200 -1.35 12.17 -2.84
N PHE A 201 -0.31 11.45 -2.38
CA PHE A 201 -0.36 10.00 -2.31
C PHE A 201 -1.52 9.46 -1.48
N ASP A 202 -1.81 10.07 -0.33
CA ASP A 202 -2.87 9.62 0.56
C ASP A 202 -4.24 9.78 -0.08
N ASN A 203 -4.50 10.96 -0.64
CA ASN A 203 -5.76 11.24 -1.32
C ASN A 203 -5.93 10.37 -2.57
N PHE A 204 -4.83 10.06 -3.26
CA PHE A 204 -4.82 9.11 -4.38
C PHE A 204 -5.18 7.69 -3.92
N VAL A 205 -4.56 7.19 -2.86
CA VAL A 205 -4.88 5.87 -2.27
C VAL A 205 -6.33 5.83 -1.81
N GLU A 206 -6.80 6.86 -1.11
CA GLU A 206 -8.19 6.92 -0.64
C GLU A 206 -9.19 6.88 -1.80
N CYS A 207 -9.01 7.75 -2.80
CA CYS A 207 -9.83 7.76 -4.02
C CYS A 207 -9.82 6.38 -4.69
N GLY A 208 -8.63 5.82 -4.88
CA GLY A 208 -8.42 4.54 -5.53
C GLY A 208 -9.12 3.39 -4.81
N MET A 209 -9.03 3.33 -3.48
CA MET A 209 -9.66 2.29 -2.67
C MET A 209 -11.18 2.42 -2.65
N ILE A 210 -11.72 3.64 -2.61
CA ILE A 210 -13.17 3.87 -2.72
C ILE A 210 -13.69 3.40 -4.08
N VAL A 211 -13.03 3.82 -5.17
CA VAL A 211 -13.39 3.41 -6.53
C VAL A 211 -13.32 1.89 -6.66
N LYS A 212 -12.23 1.27 -6.20
CA LYS A 212 -12.05 -0.19 -6.21
C LYS A 212 -13.18 -0.89 -5.45
N GLY A 213 -13.40 -0.53 -4.19
CA GLY A 213 -14.37 -1.21 -3.34
C GLY A 213 -15.83 -1.03 -3.81
N LEU A 214 -16.22 0.17 -4.22
CA LEU A 214 -17.54 0.41 -4.81
C LEU A 214 -17.72 -0.33 -6.14
N THR A 215 -16.67 -0.39 -6.98
CA THR A 215 -16.72 -1.14 -8.24
C THR A 215 -16.88 -2.65 -7.98
N GLU A 216 -16.17 -3.20 -6.99
CA GLU A 216 -16.30 -4.60 -6.59
C GLU A 216 -17.71 -4.92 -6.08
N LYS A 217 -18.25 -4.08 -5.20
CA LYS A 217 -19.63 -4.23 -4.72
C LYS A 217 -20.68 -4.06 -5.80
N PHE A 218 -20.45 -3.17 -6.76
CA PHE A 218 -21.31 -3.03 -7.93
C PHE A 218 -21.29 -4.30 -8.80
N LYS A 219 -20.10 -4.87 -9.06
CA LYS A 219 -19.93 -6.11 -9.85
C LYS A 219 -20.61 -7.32 -9.21
N GLU A 220 -20.68 -7.39 -7.88
CA GLU A 220 -21.47 -8.42 -7.18
C GLU A 220 -22.96 -8.39 -7.56
N LYS A 221 -23.46 -7.23 -8.01
CA LYS A 221 -24.87 -7.00 -8.37
C LYS A 221 -25.10 -6.96 -9.88
N ASP A 222 -24.14 -6.48 -10.66
CA ASP A 222 -24.12 -6.56 -12.12
C ASP A 222 -23.49 -7.87 -12.63
N THR A 223 -24.12 -9.00 -12.30
CA THR A 223 -23.61 -10.34 -12.65
C THR A 223 -23.51 -10.61 -14.15
N ARG A 224 -24.15 -9.76 -14.97
CA ARG A 224 -24.14 -9.84 -16.43
C ARG A 224 -23.19 -8.83 -17.09
N TYR A 225 -22.47 -8.03 -16.32
CA TYR A 225 -21.55 -7.00 -16.82
C TYR A 225 -22.19 -6.04 -17.82
N THR A 226 -23.42 -5.64 -17.55
CA THR A 226 -24.21 -4.73 -18.41
C THR A 226 -23.91 -3.26 -18.16
N GLY A 227 -23.19 -2.95 -17.07
CA GLY A 227 -22.99 -1.60 -16.58
C GLY A 227 -24.20 -1.06 -15.81
N SER A 228 -25.14 -1.91 -15.41
CA SER A 228 -26.35 -1.54 -14.68
C SER A 228 -26.72 -2.60 -13.66
N ALA A 229 -27.13 -2.18 -12.47
CA ALA A 229 -27.58 -3.05 -11.40
C ALA A 229 -28.82 -2.48 -10.70
N THR A 230 -29.75 -3.36 -10.34
CA THR A 230 -30.92 -2.99 -9.52
C THR A 230 -30.61 -3.30 -8.06
N LEU A 231 -30.77 -2.30 -7.20
CA LEU A 231 -30.51 -2.39 -5.76
C LEU A 231 -31.80 -2.07 -5.00
N THR A 232 -32.07 -2.81 -3.92
CA THR A 232 -33.01 -2.35 -2.91
C THR A 232 -32.40 -1.17 -2.15
N TYR A 233 -33.23 -0.33 -1.54
CA TYR A 233 -32.74 0.80 -0.74
C TYR A 233 -31.79 0.35 0.38
N ASP A 234 -32.18 -0.71 1.09
CA ASP A 234 -31.36 -1.36 2.12
C ASP A 234 -30.01 -1.87 1.57
N GLY A 235 -30.03 -2.53 0.40
CA GLY A 235 -28.81 -3.01 -0.26
C GLY A 235 -27.90 -1.88 -0.74
N PHE A 236 -28.47 -0.76 -1.17
CA PHE A 236 -27.72 0.44 -1.55
C PHE A 236 -27.04 1.09 -0.34
N LEU A 237 -27.78 1.31 0.76
CA LEU A 237 -27.21 1.92 1.97
C LEU A 237 -26.10 1.05 2.57
N SER A 238 -26.34 -0.25 2.70
CA SER A 238 -25.35 -1.21 3.22
C SER A 238 -24.10 -1.29 2.35
N MET A 239 -24.23 -1.03 1.04
CA MET A 239 -23.10 -0.97 0.12
C MET A 239 -22.27 0.30 0.29
N VAL A 240 -22.91 1.46 0.48
CA VAL A 240 -22.24 2.77 0.36
C VAL A 240 -21.77 3.32 1.71
N ILE A 241 -22.52 3.12 2.80
CA ILE A 241 -22.20 3.66 4.13
C ILE A 241 -20.76 3.39 4.56
N PRO A 242 -20.20 2.18 4.39
CA PRO A 242 -18.83 1.90 4.82
C PRO A 242 -17.74 2.73 4.11
N PHE A 243 -18.05 3.33 2.96
CA PHE A 243 -17.13 4.18 2.20
C PHE A 243 -17.28 5.67 2.55
N ILE A 244 -18.42 6.07 3.12
CA ILE A 244 -18.71 7.46 3.51
C ILE A 244 -18.30 7.69 4.97
N VAL A 245 -18.74 6.79 5.86
CA VAL A 245 -18.50 6.85 7.30
C VAL A 245 -17.73 5.59 7.69
N PRO A 246 -16.40 5.58 7.48
CA PRO A 246 -15.58 4.46 7.90
C PRO A 246 -15.32 4.48 9.41
#